data_AF-A0A382XI01-F1
#
_entry.id   AF-A0A382XI01-F1
#
_cell.length_a   1.000
_cell.length_b   1.000
_cell.length_c   1.000
_cell.angle_alpha   90.00
_cell.angle_beta   90.00
_cell.angle_gamma   90.00
#
_symmetry.space_group_name_H-M   'P 1'
#
loop_
_entity.id
_entity.type
_entity.pdbx_description
1 polymer ?
#
loop_
_entity_poly.entity_id
_entity_poly.type
_entity_poly.pdbx_seq_one_letter_code
_entity_poly.pdbx_strand_id
1 'polypeptide(L)'
;YSLEVQARFLSQNLEKHLLGNHIFANAKALMFVGLFFNGNEAKRWYDKGCKLLERELPEQVLADGGNFELSTMYHVIFLEDLLDLVNIHRTYNHKLPDGLEERVKPMFSWLLAMCHPDGEISFFNDAALGITPSVKEIQDYGQRLSFFGLLSNASGITRLEASGYSRVELDNLVALIDRSKIGPDYLPAHAHADTLSFELSLFGKRVIVNSGTSVYGKSQERQYQRSTASHSTVVIDGENSSEVWSGFRVARRAKVFNSKDSEQRGKITL
;
A
#
# COMPACT_ATOMS: atom_id res chain seq x y z
N TYR A 1 -0.74 -7.17 32.06
CA TYR A 1 -2.02 -7.70 31.53
C TYR A 1 -1.73 -8.96 30.72
N SER A 2 -2.55 -10.00 30.82
CA SER A 2 -2.37 -11.23 30.01
C SER A 2 -2.83 -11.01 28.57
N LEU A 3 -2.31 -11.83 27.64
CA LEU A 3 -2.69 -11.81 26.21
C LEU A 3 -4.21 -12.03 26.02
N GLU A 4 -4.81 -12.87 26.85
CA GLU A 4 -6.25 -13.14 26.85
C GLU A 4 -7.08 -11.89 27.18
N VAL A 5 -6.66 -11.07 28.15
CA VAL A 5 -7.35 -9.81 28.49
C VAL A 5 -7.26 -8.82 27.33
N GLN A 6 -6.12 -8.77 26.63
CA GLN A 6 -5.97 -7.92 25.45
C GLN A 6 -6.85 -8.39 24.29
N ALA A 7 -6.95 -9.71 24.06
CA ALA A 7 -7.84 -10.29 23.05
C ALA A 7 -9.31 -9.96 23.34
N ARG A 8 -9.76 -10.07 24.60
CA ARG A 8 -11.10 -9.65 25.03
C ARG A 8 -11.34 -8.19 24.75
N PHE A 9 -10.40 -7.32 25.13
CA PHE A 9 -10.50 -5.87 24.90
C PHE A 9 -10.61 -5.57 23.40
N LEU A 10 -9.70 -6.08 22.58
CA LEU A 10 -9.71 -5.90 21.12
C LEU A 10 -11.02 -6.39 20.50
N SER A 11 -11.51 -7.56 20.94
CA SER A 11 -12.76 -8.12 20.45
C SER A 11 -13.97 -7.23 20.72
N GLN A 12 -13.89 -6.28 21.66
CA GLN A 12 -14.96 -5.33 21.97
C GLN A 12 -14.68 -3.93 21.42
N ASN A 13 -13.42 -3.59 21.15
CA ASN A 13 -12.95 -2.25 20.81
C ASN A 13 -12.27 -2.24 19.44
N LEU A 14 -12.99 -2.69 18.41
CA LEU A 14 -12.50 -2.62 17.03
C LEU A 14 -12.38 -1.16 16.57
N GLU A 15 -11.30 -0.84 15.86
CA GLU A 15 -10.99 0.48 15.31
C GLU A 15 -11.80 0.82 14.04
N LYS A 16 -13.13 0.64 14.12
CA LYS A 16 -14.08 0.91 13.03
C LYS A 16 -14.19 2.38 12.62
N HIS A 17 -13.61 3.29 13.43
CA HIS A 17 -13.59 4.72 13.16
C HIS A 17 -12.35 5.15 12.37
N LEU A 18 -11.29 4.32 12.36
CA LEU A 18 -10.08 4.54 11.57
C LEU A 18 -10.14 3.78 10.25
N LEU A 19 -10.70 2.54 10.24
CA LEU A 19 -10.78 1.68 9.05
C LEU A 19 -9.38 1.37 8.47
N GLY A 20 -9.30 0.97 7.19
CA GLY A 20 -8.05 0.68 6.49
C GLY A 20 -7.12 -0.30 7.20
N ASN A 21 -5.83 0.01 7.21
CA ASN A 21 -4.79 -0.76 7.88
C ASN A 21 -5.12 -1.08 9.35
N HIS A 22 -5.78 -0.19 10.10
CA HIS A 22 -6.12 -0.42 11.51
C HIS A 22 -7.14 -1.55 11.69
N ILE A 23 -8.26 -1.52 10.95
CA ILE A 23 -9.28 -2.57 11.08
C ILE A 23 -8.76 -3.92 10.55
N PHE A 24 -7.86 -3.89 9.57
CA PHE A 24 -7.18 -5.09 9.08
C PHE A 24 -6.27 -5.70 10.15
N ALA A 25 -5.43 -4.88 10.80
CA ALA A 25 -4.57 -5.32 11.89
C ALA A 25 -5.39 -5.91 13.06
N ASN A 26 -6.55 -5.33 13.36
CA ASN A 26 -7.48 -5.89 14.35
C ASN A 26 -8.00 -7.28 13.94
N ALA A 27 -8.36 -7.46 12.66
CA ALA A 27 -8.82 -8.75 12.12
C ALA A 27 -7.71 -9.81 12.23
N LYS A 28 -6.49 -9.46 11.78
CA LYS A 28 -5.30 -10.32 11.90
C LYS A 28 -5.05 -10.74 13.34
N ALA A 29 -5.01 -9.79 14.27
CA ALA A 29 -4.77 -10.08 15.67
C ALA A 29 -5.85 -11.02 16.27
N LEU A 30 -7.12 -10.82 15.94
CA LEU A 30 -8.22 -11.71 16.37
C LEU A 30 -8.09 -13.13 15.81
N MET A 31 -7.66 -13.28 14.55
CA MET A 31 -7.41 -14.59 13.95
C MET A 31 -6.22 -15.29 14.62
N PHE A 32 -5.13 -14.56 14.87
CA PHE A 32 -3.95 -15.09 15.57
C PHE A 32 -4.30 -15.61 16.96
N VAL A 33 -4.95 -14.80 17.80
CA VAL A 33 -5.33 -15.25 19.16
C VAL A 33 -6.40 -16.34 19.12
N GLY A 34 -7.28 -16.33 18.12
CA GLY A 34 -8.30 -17.35 17.93
C GLY A 34 -7.75 -18.72 17.49
N LEU A 35 -6.62 -18.74 16.77
CA LEU A 35 -5.88 -19.96 16.43
C LEU A 35 -4.96 -20.43 17.57
N PHE A 36 -4.40 -19.48 18.32
CA PHE A 36 -3.47 -19.79 19.41
C PHE A 36 -4.17 -20.36 20.66
N PHE A 37 -5.29 -19.79 21.07
CA PHE A 37 -6.05 -20.24 22.24
C PHE A 37 -7.07 -21.32 21.89
N ASN A 38 -7.53 -22.04 22.92
CA ASN A 38 -8.54 -23.09 22.80
C ASN A 38 -9.89 -22.68 23.40
N GLY A 39 -10.96 -23.32 22.96
CA GLY A 39 -12.31 -23.18 23.53
C GLY A 39 -13.21 -22.19 22.79
N ASN A 40 -14.45 -22.05 23.28
CA ASN A 40 -15.51 -21.30 22.60
C ASN A 40 -15.18 -19.81 22.42
N GLU A 41 -14.40 -19.23 23.34
CA GLU A 41 -14.01 -17.83 23.24
C GLU A 41 -12.99 -17.59 22.13
N ALA A 42 -11.98 -18.45 22.02
CA ALA A 42 -10.99 -18.42 20.94
C ALA A 42 -11.67 -18.57 19.57
N LYS A 43 -12.62 -19.52 19.45
CA LYS A 43 -13.42 -19.67 18.23
C LYS A 43 -14.18 -18.40 17.87
N ARG A 44 -14.78 -17.71 18.84
CA ARG A 44 -15.48 -16.44 18.60
C ARG A 44 -14.54 -15.33 18.12
N TRP A 45 -13.31 -15.26 18.64
CA TRP A 45 -12.31 -14.31 18.15
C TRP A 45 -11.91 -14.63 16.71
N TYR A 46 -11.62 -15.90 16.41
CA TYR A 46 -11.29 -16.34 15.06
C TYR A 46 -12.41 -16.04 14.07
N ASP A 47 -13.64 -16.48 14.35
CA ASP A 47 -14.81 -16.25 13.49
C ASP A 47 -15.04 -14.75 13.25
N LYS A 48 -14.80 -13.91 14.26
CA LYS A 48 -14.91 -12.46 14.13
C LYS A 48 -13.82 -11.86 13.25
N GLY A 49 -12.59 -12.34 13.38
CA GLY A 49 -11.48 -11.96 12.50
C GLY A 49 -11.74 -12.35 11.04
N CYS A 50 -12.21 -13.57 10.78
CA CYS A 50 -12.60 -14.01 9.43
C CYS A 50 -13.68 -13.14 8.81
N LYS A 51 -14.73 -12.77 9.57
CA LYS A 51 -15.79 -11.88 9.09
C LYS A 51 -15.29 -10.48 8.73
N LEU A 52 -14.31 -9.97 9.47
CA LEU A 52 -13.68 -8.70 9.12
C LEU A 52 -12.84 -8.85 7.86
N LEU A 53 -12.02 -9.90 7.77
CA LEU A 53 -11.19 -10.16 6.60
C LEU A 53 -12.01 -10.32 5.32
N GLU A 54 -13.13 -11.05 5.37
CA GLU A 54 -14.05 -11.24 4.24
C GLU A 54 -14.58 -9.90 3.70
N ARG A 55 -14.79 -8.91 4.58
CA ARG A 55 -15.23 -7.56 4.21
C ARG A 55 -14.08 -6.69 3.71
N GLU A 56 -12.95 -6.70 4.43
CA GLU A 56 -11.85 -5.76 4.19
C GLU A 56 -10.95 -6.17 3.03
N LEU A 57 -10.71 -7.47 2.82
CA LEU A 57 -9.80 -7.93 1.78
C LEU A 57 -10.19 -7.46 0.36
N PRO A 58 -11.45 -7.61 -0.11
CA PRO A 58 -11.83 -7.13 -1.43
C PRO A 58 -11.92 -5.59 -1.54
N GLU A 59 -12.06 -4.89 -0.42
CA GLU A 59 -12.10 -3.41 -0.37
C GLU A 59 -10.68 -2.83 -0.44
N GLN A 60 -9.75 -3.41 0.31
CA GLN A 60 -8.41 -2.85 0.50
C GLN A 60 -7.39 -3.32 -0.55
N VAL A 61 -7.69 -4.37 -1.32
CA VAL A 61 -6.86 -4.84 -2.43
C VAL A 61 -7.54 -4.57 -3.77
N LEU A 62 -6.99 -3.62 -4.51
CA LEU A 62 -7.48 -3.21 -5.82
C LEU A 62 -7.27 -4.30 -6.88
N ALA A 63 -7.94 -4.16 -8.03
CA ALA A 63 -7.92 -5.17 -9.08
C ALA A 63 -6.54 -5.43 -9.69
N ASP A 64 -5.64 -4.44 -9.64
CA ASP A 64 -4.24 -4.53 -10.09
C ASP A 64 -3.27 -4.95 -8.97
N GLY A 65 -3.78 -5.25 -7.77
CA GLY A 65 -3.00 -5.60 -6.60
C GLY A 65 -2.55 -4.42 -5.74
N GLY A 66 -2.85 -3.16 -6.11
CA GLY A 66 -2.55 -2.03 -5.23
C GLY A 66 -3.30 -2.11 -3.91
N ASN A 67 -2.68 -1.64 -2.83
CA ASN A 67 -3.44 -1.36 -1.60
C ASN A 67 -4.18 -0.04 -1.81
N PHE A 68 -5.45 0.02 -1.42
CA PHE A 68 -6.33 1.17 -1.66
C PHE A 68 -5.88 2.48 -1.00
N GLU A 69 -4.96 2.47 -0.03
CA GLU A 69 -4.39 3.67 0.60
C GLU A 69 -3.33 4.35 -0.27
N LEU A 70 -2.87 3.68 -1.34
CA LEU A 70 -1.95 4.20 -2.36
C LEU A 70 -0.60 4.68 -1.82
N SER A 71 -0.20 4.22 -0.63
CA SER A 71 1.16 4.32 -0.13
C SER A 71 1.90 3.01 -0.35
N THR A 72 3.10 3.09 -0.91
CA THR A 72 3.98 1.94 -1.09
C THR A 72 4.41 1.33 0.25
N MET A 73 4.62 2.15 1.28
CA MET A 73 4.95 1.69 2.63
C MET A 73 3.78 0.95 3.27
N TYR A 74 2.57 1.51 3.24
CA TYR A 74 1.38 0.83 3.78
C TYR A 74 0.99 -0.40 2.96
N HIS A 75 1.27 -0.42 1.66
CA HIS A 75 1.16 -1.62 0.86
C HIS A 75 2.08 -2.74 1.38
N VAL A 76 3.34 -2.44 1.72
CA VAL A 76 4.27 -3.44 2.29
C VAL A 76 3.76 -3.97 3.63
N ILE A 77 3.30 -3.09 4.53
CA ILE A 77 2.70 -3.49 5.82
C ILE A 77 1.53 -4.44 5.59
N PHE A 78 0.63 -4.09 4.68
CA PHE A 78 -0.55 -4.90 4.39
C PHE A 78 -0.18 -6.24 3.77
N LEU A 79 0.80 -6.26 2.85
CA LEU A 79 1.27 -7.50 2.23
C LEU A 79 1.93 -8.42 3.27
N GLU A 80 2.73 -7.88 4.18
CA GLU A 80 3.28 -8.63 5.32
C GLU A 80 2.15 -9.25 6.16
N ASP A 81 1.12 -8.49 6.48
CA ASP A 81 -0.04 -8.97 7.24
C ASP A 81 -0.76 -10.14 6.54
N LEU A 82 -0.89 -10.11 5.21
CA LEU A 82 -1.44 -11.23 4.45
C LEU A 82 -0.54 -12.46 4.47
N LEU A 83 0.77 -12.29 4.33
CA LEU A 83 1.74 -13.38 4.40
C LEU A 83 1.72 -14.04 5.78
N ASP A 84 1.62 -13.23 6.83
CA ASP A 84 1.44 -13.71 8.20
C ASP A 84 0.16 -14.49 8.41
N LEU A 85 -0.95 -14.04 7.83
CA LEU A 85 -2.18 -14.82 7.83
C LEU A 85 -1.99 -16.15 7.10
N VAL A 86 -1.33 -16.18 5.94
CA VAL A 86 -1.06 -17.46 5.26
C VAL A 86 -0.20 -18.38 6.13
N ASN A 87 0.85 -17.82 6.73
CA ASN A 87 1.80 -18.57 7.55
C ASN A 87 1.16 -19.17 8.81
N ILE A 88 0.36 -18.39 9.57
CA ILE A 88 -0.28 -18.87 10.80
C ILE A 88 -1.30 -19.98 10.50
N HIS A 89 -2.08 -19.87 9.42
CA HIS A 89 -3.05 -20.90 9.05
C HIS A 89 -2.34 -22.20 8.67
N ARG A 90 -1.26 -22.12 7.87
CA ARG A 90 -0.46 -23.31 7.53
C ARG A 90 0.20 -23.92 8.75
N THR A 91 0.74 -23.11 9.67
CA THR A 91 1.36 -23.56 10.91
C THR A 91 0.40 -24.38 11.78
N TYR A 92 -0.86 -23.94 11.88
CA TYR A 92 -1.90 -24.62 12.64
C TYR A 92 -2.69 -25.67 11.82
N ASN A 93 -2.28 -25.96 10.58
CA ASN A 93 -3.01 -26.81 9.64
C ASN A 93 -4.49 -26.43 9.49
N HIS A 94 -4.77 -25.13 9.49
CA HIS A 94 -6.10 -24.57 9.37
C HIS A 94 -6.39 -24.11 7.93
N LYS A 95 -7.66 -24.19 7.50
CA LYS A 95 -8.07 -23.76 6.16
C LYS A 95 -7.81 -22.26 6.00
N LEU A 96 -7.17 -21.87 4.90
CA LEU A 96 -7.01 -20.46 4.56
C LEU A 96 -8.38 -19.79 4.36
N PRO A 97 -8.55 -18.53 4.78
CA PRO A 97 -9.71 -17.72 4.41
C PRO A 97 -9.82 -17.59 2.89
N ASP A 98 -11.06 -17.57 2.39
CA ASP A 98 -11.32 -17.54 0.96
C ASP A 98 -10.78 -16.24 0.33
N GLY A 99 -10.18 -16.36 -0.85
CA GLY A 99 -9.59 -15.23 -1.59
C GLY A 99 -8.24 -14.73 -1.06
N LEU A 100 -7.79 -15.10 0.14
CA LEU A 100 -6.54 -14.60 0.73
C LEU A 100 -5.32 -14.87 -0.17
N GLU A 101 -5.14 -16.13 -0.59
CA GLU A 101 -4.00 -16.57 -1.39
C GLU A 101 -3.99 -15.93 -2.79
N GLU A 102 -5.17 -15.68 -3.35
CA GLU A 102 -5.35 -15.12 -4.69
C GLU A 102 -4.93 -13.64 -4.77
N ARG A 103 -5.00 -12.91 -3.64
CA ARG A 103 -4.61 -11.48 -3.58
C ARG A 103 -3.10 -11.26 -3.43
N VAL A 104 -2.38 -12.21 -2.83
CA VAL A 104 -0.94 -12.06 -2.53
C VAL A 104 -0.11 -11.87 -3.80
N LYS A 105 -0.36 -12.65 -4.86
CA LYS A 105 0.43 -12.58 -6.10
C LYS A 105 0.30 -11.23 -6.84
N PRO A 106 -0.92 -10.72 -7.12
CA PRO A 106 -1.07 -9.38 -7.69
C PRO A 106 -0.41 -8.29 -6.84
N MET A 107 -0.50 -8.38 -5.51
CA MET A 107 0.16 -7.41 -4.62
C MET A 107 1.68 -7.42 -4.78
N PHE A 108 2.32 -8.59 -4.88
CA PHE A 108 3.76 -8.67 -5.20
C PHE A 108 4.08 -7.99 -6.55
N SER A 109 3.29 -8.25 -7.58
CA SER A 109 3.48 -7.61 -8.90
C SER A 109 3.39 -6.09 -8.80
N TRP A 110 2.40 -5.57 -8.04
CA TRP A 110 2.24 -4.15 -7.81
C TRP A 110 3.43 -3.55 -7.06
N LEU A 111 3.89 -4.20 -5.98
CA LEU A 111 5.05 -3.76 -5.19
C LEU A 111 6.29 -3.62 -6.07
N LEU A 112 6.59 -4.63 -6.89
CA LEU A 112 7.77 -4.63 -7.77
C LEU A 112 7.69 -3.59 -8.89
N ALA A 113 6.48 -3.33 -9.40
CA ALA A 113 6.26 -2.28 -10.37
C ALA A 113 6.52 -0.89 -9.76
N MET A 114 6.20 -0.72 -8.47
CA MET A 114 6.37 0.53 -7.72
C MET A 114 7.72 0.68 -7.01
N CYS A 115 8.64 -0.29 -7.17
CA CYS A 115 10.01 -0.18 -6.67
C CYS A 115 10.92 0.51 -7.67
N HIS A 116 11.90 1.25 -7.16
CA HIS A 116 13.01 1.72 -7.96
C HIS A 116 13.98 0.57 -8.30
N PRO A 117 14.87 0.74 -9.30
CA PRO A 117 15.86 -0.28 -9.65
C PRO A 117 16.84 -0.67 -8.54
N ASP A 118 16.96 0.16 -7.48
CA ASP A 118 17.74 -0.17 -6.30
C ASP A 118 17.07 -1.21 -5.38
N GLY A 119 15.85 -1.64 -5.72
CA GLY A 119 15.09 -2.64 -4.98
C GLY A 119 14.27 -2.06 -3.82
N GLU A 120 14.26 -0.74 -3.67
CA GLU A 120 13.57 -0.06 -2.58
C GLU A 120 12.27 0.60 -3.07
N ILE A 121 11.33 0.84 -2.15
CA ILE A 121 10.02 1.46 -2.46
C ILE A 121 10.16 2.89 -2.99
N SER A 122 9.18 3.34 -3.78
CA SER A 122 8.99 4.75 -4.15
C SER A 122 8.32 5.56 -3.03
N PHE A 123 8.37 6.89 -3.11
CA PHE A 123 7.89 7.80 -2.06
C PHE A 123 6.55 8.48 -2.38
N PHE A 124 5.60 7.73 -2.93
CA PHE A 124 4.23 8.21 -3.11
C PHE A 124 3.46 8.17 -1.78
N ASN A 125 2.71 9.25 -1.50
CA ASN A 125 1.95 9.41 -0.27
C ASN A 125 2.82 9.23 1.00
N ASP A 126 2.25 8.74 2.10
CA ASP A 126 3.03 8.44 3.30
C ASP A 126 3.97 7.25 3.10
N ALA A 127 5.22 7.51 2.70
CA ALA A 127 6.24 6.48 2.53
C ALA A 127 7.62 6.95 2.98
N ALA A 128 8.37 6.01 3.58
CA ALA A 128 9.75 6.19 4.02
C ALA A 128 10.48 4.86 4.08
N LEU A 129 11.80 4.88 3.86
CA LEU A 129 12.65 3.70 4.00
C LEU A 129 12.87 3.34 5.47
N GLY A 130 13.09 2.05 5.74
CA GLY A 130 13.47 1.55 7.07
C GLY A 130 12.35 1.51 8.12
N ILE A 131 11.09 1.74 7.72
CA ILE A 131 9.92 1.65 8.60
C ILE A 131 9.25 0.27 8.54
N THR A 132 9.32 -0.38 7.36
CA THR A 132 8.80 -1.73 7.11
C THR A 132 9.97 -2.70 6.92
N PRO A 133 9.74 -4.02 6.91
CA PRO A 133 10.70 -4.93 6.30
C PRO A 133 11.04 -4.47 4.89
N SER A 134 12.27 -4.73 4.47
CA SER A 134 12.72 -4.45 3.11
C SER A 134 11.91 -5.25 2.10
N VAL A 135 11.85 -4.75 0.86
CA VAL A 135 11.21 -5.47 -0.27
C VAL A 135 11.80 -6.87 -0.41
N LYS A 136 13.12 -7.01 -0.21
CA LYS A 136 13.80 -8.29 -0.25
C LYS A 136 13.33 -9.26 0.84
N GLU A 137 13.18 -8.81 2.08
CA GLU A 137 12.66 -9.63 3.18
C GLU A 137 11.23 -10.11 2.90
N ILE A 138 10.40 -9.25 2.33
CA ILE A 138 9.01 -9.57 1.94
C ILE A 138 8.98 -10.58 0.79
N GLN A 139 9.82 -10.42 -0.24
CA GLN A 139 10.00 -11.41 -1.30
C GLN A 139 10.44 -12.76 -0.76
N ASP A 140 11.43 -12.77 0.14
CA ASP A 140 11.95 -13.99 0.75
C ASP A 140 10.87 -14.66 1.62
N TYR A 141 10.02 -13.88 2.29
CA TYR A 141 8.86 -14.41 3.02
C TYR A 141 7.82 -15.04 2.08
N GLY A 142 7.47 -14.36 0.99
CA GLY A 142 6.63 -14.91 -0.06
C GLY A 142 7.20 -16.20 -0.67
N GLN A 143 8.51 -16.26 -0.89
CA GLN A 143 9.19 -17.45 -1.40
C GLN A 143 9.10 -18.63 -0.43
N ARG A 144 9.32 -18.42 0.88
CA ARG A 144 9.15 -19.47 1.91
C ARG A 144 7.72 -20.00 1.95
N LEU A 145 6.75 -19.18 1.56
CA LEU A 145 5.33 -19.55 1.45
C LEU A 145 4.91 -19.98 0.04
N SER A 146 5.87 -20.25 -0.87
CA SER A 146 5.60 -20.74 -2.23
C SER A 146 4.76 -19.80 -3.11
N PHE A 147 4.82 -18.49 -2.85
CA PHE A 147 4.11 -17.48 -3.67
C PHE A 147 4.89 -17.03 -4.90
N PHE A 148 6.20 -17.29 -4.95
CA PHE A 148 7.05 -16.70 -5.97
C PHE A 148 7.17 -17.56 -7.24
N GLY A 149 6.85 -16.94 -8.38
CA GLY A 149 7.34 -17.30 -9.71
C GLY A 149 8.30 -16.21 -10.21
N LEU A 150 8.94 -16.41 -11.37
CA LEU A 150 9.78 -15.37 -12.00
C LEU A 150 8.93 -14.12 -12.30
N LEU A 151 8.94 -13.15 -11.38
CA LEU A 151 8.38 -11.82 -11.59
C LEU A 151 9.52 -10.93 -12.11
N SER A 152 9.46 -10.57 -13.39
CA SER A 152 10.34 -9.58 -13.98
C SER A 152 9.51 -8.42 -14.49
N ASN A 153 9.95 -7.19 -14.24
CA ASN A 153 9.38 -6.04 -14.92
C ASN A 153 9.71 -6.17 -16.41
N ALA A 154 8.70 -5.96 -17.25
CA ALA A 154 8.88 -5.90 -18.69
C ALA A 154 9.41 -4.51 -19.07
N SER A 155 10.31 -4.45 -20.05
CA SER A 155 10.62 -3.19 -20.74
C SER A 155 9.35 -2.67 -21.41
N GLY A 156 9.19 -1.35 -21.46
CA GLY A 156 7.99 -0.67 -21.96
C GLY A 156 7.18 -0.02 -20.84
N ILE A 157 5.86 0.03 -21.01
CA ILE A 157 4.93 0.60 -20.03
C ILE A 157 4.12 -0.48 -19.29
N THR A 158 4.20 -0.46 -17.97
CA THR A 158 3.31 -1.22 -17.07
C THR A 158 2.25 -0.29 -16.51
N ARG A 159 0.96 -0.64 -16.73
CA ARG A 159 -0.19 0.16 -16.27
C ARG A 159 -0.82 -0.50 -15.05
N LEU A 160 -0.92 0.25 -13.96
CA LEU A 160 -1.60 -0.14 -12.73
C LEU A 160 -2.93 0.62 -12.70
N GLU A 161 -3.88 0.17 -13.52
CA GLU A 161 -5.10 0.94 -13.86
C GLU A 161 -6.00 1.22 -12.65
N ALA A 162 -6.12 0.29 -11.71
CA ALA A 162 -7.05 0.42 -10.59
C ALA A 162 -6.49 1.34 -9.49
N SER A 163 -5.19 1.26 -9.23
CA SER A 163 -4.46 2.15 -8.33
C SER A 163 -4.10 3.49 -8.97
N GLY A 164 -4.09 3.55 -10.30
CA GLY A 164 -3.82 4.75 -11.08
C GLY A 164 -2.34 5.09 -11.20
N TYR A 165 -1.44 4.12 -11.14
CA TYR A 165 -0.01 4.34 -11.35
C TYR A 165 0.46 3.83 -12.71
N SER A 166 1.63 4.28 -13.15
CA SER A 166 2.30 3.72 -14.31
C SER A 166 3.80 3.65 -14.11
N ARG A 167 4.39 2.56 -14.58
CA ARG A 167 5.84 2.39 -14.67
C ARG A 167 6.24 2.42 -16.12
N VAL A 168 7.23 3.24 -16.45
CA VAL A 168 7.95 3.20 -17.71
C VAL A 168 9.35 2.69 -17.45
N GLU A 169 9.73 1.60 -18.10
CA GLU A 169 11.04 1.00 -18.00
C GLU A 169 11.67 0.90 -19.40
N LEU A 170 12.81 1.57 -19.59
CA LEU A 170 13.67 1.51 -20.75
C LEU A 170 15.09 1.21 -20.27
N ASP A 171 15.99 0.79 -21.16
CA ASP A 171 17.34 0.27 -20.84
C ASP A 171 18.01 0.87 -19.58
N ASN A 172 18.12 2.20 -19.51
CA ASN A 172 18.76 2.91 -18.40
C ASN A 172 17.82 3.86 -17.66
N LEU A 173 16.49 3.72 -17.82
CA LEU A 173 15.50 4.64 -17.30
C LEU A 173 14.33 3.89 -16.68
N VAL A 174 13.98 4.25 -15.44
CA VAL A 174 12.73 3.85 -14.81
C VAL A 174 12.01 5.10 -14.32
N ALA A 175 10.78 5.31 -14.79
CA ALA A 175 9.90 6.37 -14.31
C ALA A 175 8.64 5.76 -13.69
N LEU A 176 8.27 6.24 -12.50
CA LEU A 176 7.04 5.90 -11.80
C LEU A 176 6.15 7.14 -11.81
N ILE A 177 4.91 7.02 -12.26
CA ILE A 177 4.05 8.17 -12.55
C ILE A 177 2.73 7.98 -11.82
N ASP A 178 2.37 8.99 -11.04
CA ASP A 178 1.09 9.07 -10.36
C ASP A 178 0.02 9.63 -11.30
N ARG A 179 -1.05 8.87 -11.50
CA ARG A 179 -2.27 9.28 -12.20
C ARG A 179 -3.50 8.91 -11.35
N SER A 180 -3.26 8.69 -10.07
CA SER A 180 -4.22 8.10 -9.15
C SER A 180 -5.29 9.11 -8.73
N LYS A 181 -6.32 8.57 -8.08
CA LYS A 181 -7.20 9.37 -7.24
C LYS A 181 -6.52 9.53 -5.88
N ILE A 182 -6.86 10.61 -5.19
CA ILE A 182 -6.34 10.87 -3.84
C ILE A 182 -7.05 9.97 -2.82
N GLY A 183 -6.43 8.79 -2.62
CA GLY A 183 -6.82 7.76 -1.66
C GLY A 183 -8.29 7.32 -1.74
N PRO A 184 -8.75 6.51 -0.78
CA PRO A 184 -10.16 6.17 -0.66
C PRO A 184 -10.95 7.36 -0.10
N ASP A 185 -12.20 7.52 -0.56
CA ASP A 185 -12.99 8.72 -0.24
C ASP A 185 -13.23 8.96 1.24
N TYR A 186 -13.30 7.88 2.02
CA TYR A 186 -13.55 7.90 3.45
C TYR A 186 -12.29 7.85 4.32
N LEU A 187 -11.09 7.68 3.73
CA LEU A 187 -9.82 7.56 4.47
C LEU A 187 -8.61 8.18 3.72
N PRO A 188 -8.59 9.51 3.47
CA PRO A 188 -7.45 10.17 2.83
C PRO A 188 -6.32 10.53 3.82
N ALA A 189 -6.17 9.74 4.90
CA ALA A 189 -5.25 10.06 5.99
C ALA A 189 -3.79 10.08 5.53
N HIS A 190 -3.45 9.19 4.60
CA HIS A 190 -2.11 9.03 4.04
C HIS A 190 -1.88 9.76 2.72
N ALA A 191 -2.93 10.36 2.15
CA ALA A 191 -2.88 10.92 0.81
C ALA A 191 -2.21 12.31 0.77
N HIS A 192 -1.36 12.57 -0.21
CA HIS A 192 -0.71 13.87 -0.40
C HIS A 192 -1.44 14.71 -1.47
N ALA A 193 -1.02 15.96 -1.67
CA ALA A 193 -1.42 16.78 -2.82
C ALA A 193 -0.45 16.57 -3.99
N ASP A 194 -0.19 15.32 -4.35
CA ASP A 194 0.88 14.87 -5.22
C ASP A 194 0.41 14.45 -6.62
N THR A 195 -0.82 14.79 -6.98
CA THR A 195 -1.42 14.44 -8.27
C THR A 195 -0.50 14.79 -9.45
N LEU A 196 -0.31 13.82 -10.35
CA LEU A 196 0.60 13.91 -11.51
C LEU A 196 2.09 13.97 -11.16
N SER A 197 2.46 13.67 -9.92
CA SER A 197 3.86 13.53 -9.54
C SER A 197 4.51 12.32 -10.21
N PHE A 198 5.84 12.34 -10.27
CA PHE A 198 6.61 11.22 -10.77
C PHE A 198 7.93 11.07 -10.03
N GLU A 199 8.47 9.87 -10.06
CA GLU A 199 9.84 9.57 -9.63
C GLU A 199 10.62 8.99 -10.81
N LEU A 200 11.91 9.33 -10.91
CA LEU A 200 12.78 8.95 -12.02
C LEU A 200 14.09 8.37 -11.51
N SER A 201 14.47 7.22 -12.07
CA SER A 201 15.80 6.65 -11.94
C SER A 201 16.50 6.58 -13.28
N LEU A 202 17.79 6.91 -13.30
CA LEU A 202 18.68 6.76 -14.44
C LEU A 202 19.87 5.89 -14.04
N PHE A 203 20.25 4.93 -14.88
CA PHE A 203 21.38 4.02 -14.66
C PHE A 203 21.33 3.34 -13.27
N GLY A 204 20.13 2.94 -12.84
CA GLY A 204 19.90 2.28 -11.56
C GLY A 204 20.01 3.19 -10.33
N LYS A 205 20.06 4.52 -10.50
CA LYS A 205 20.12 5.50 -9.40
C LYS A 205 18.90 6.41 -9.44
N ARG A 206 18.32 6.69 -8.27
CA ARG A 206 17.26 7.68 -8.12
C ARG A 206 17.79 9.07 -8.43
N VAL A 207 17.15 9.78 -9.35
CA VAL A 207 17.52 11.15 -9.79
C VAL A 207 16.44 12.14 -9.36
N ILE A 208 15.17 11.76 -9.49
CA ILE A 208 14.02 12.55 -9.05
C ILE A 208 13.17 11.66 -8.16
N VAL A 209 12.82 12.14 -6.99
CA VAL A 209 11.96 11.45 -6.01
C VAL A 209 11.04 12.46 -5.36
N ASN A 210 9.90 12.01 -4.85
CA ASN A 210 9.11 12.80 -3.94
C ASN A 210 9.82 12.90 -2.58
N SER A 211 9.40 13.85 -1.75
CA SER A 211 9.99 14.04 -0.41
C SER A 211 9.73 12.89 0.57
N GLY A 212 8.66 12.12 0.35
CA GLY A 212 8.19 11.11 1.30
C GLY A 212 7.69 11.73 2.62
N THR A 213 7.67 10.92 3.67
CA THR A 213 7.19 11.33 4.99
C THR A 213 8.23 11.08 6.07
N SER A 214 8.60 12.10 6.84
CA SER A 214 9.50 11.92 8.00
C SER A 214 8.81 12.08 9.36
N VAL A 215 7.63 12.69 9.38
CA VAL A 215 6.88 12.96 10.62
C VAL A 215 5.38 12.76 10.42
N TYR A 216 4.70 12.46 11.53
CA TYR A 216 3.24 12.45 11.62
C TYR A 216 2.76 13.58 12.54
N GLY A 217 1.46 13.89 12.50
CA GLY A 217 0.85 14.90 13.37
C GLY A 217 0.47 16.18 12.63
N LYS A 218 0.64 17.35 13.25
CA LYS A 218 0.15 18.65 12.72
C LYS A 218 1.25 19.70 12.56
N SER A 219 2.51 19.28 12.50
CA SER A 219 3.65 20.18 12.34
C SER A 219 3.63 20.85 10.96
N GLN A 220 4.35 21.98 10.84
CA GLN A 220 4.58 22.63 9.54
C GLN A 220 5.28 21.67 8.57
N GLU A 221 6.25 20.90 9.06
CA GLU A 221 6.94 19.87 8.27
C GLU A 221 5.96 18.85 7.68
N ARG A 222 5.02 18.34 8.48
CA ARG A 222 3.97 17.41 8.00
C ARG A 222 3.08 18.07 6.94
N GLN A 223 2.71 19.33 7.12
CA GLN A 223 1.90 20.05 6.13
C GLN A 223 2.68 20.27 4.82
N TYR A 224 3.97 20.60 4.92
CA TYR A 224 4.84 20.77 3.77
C TYR A 224 5.06 19.44 3.01
N GLN A 225 5.36 18.35 3.70
CA GLN A 225 5.53 17.02 3.10
C GLN A 225 4.31 16.56 2.31
N ARG A 226 3.11 16.95 2.73
CA ARG A 226 1.84 16.66 2.03
C ARG A 226 1.49 17.66 0.93
N SER A 227 2.24 18.75 0.76
CA SER A 227 1.95 19.83 -0.18
C SER A 227 2.39 19.48 -1.60
N THR A 228 1.82 20.11 -2.62
CA THR A 228 2.23 19.90 -4.02
C THR A 228 3.67 20.34 -4.27
N ALA A 229 4.14 21.36 -3.54
CA ALA A 229 5.49 21.89 -3.67
C ALA A 229 6.59 20.93 -3.17
N SER A 230 6.26 19.87 -2.44
CA SER A 230 7.21 18.85 -1.98
C SER A 230 7.25 17.60 -2.89
N HIS A 231 6.58 17.66 -4.04
CA HIS A 231 6.49 16.57 -5.02
C HIS A 231 6.97 17.03 -6.39
N SER A 232 7.34 16.07 -7.22
CA SER A 232 7.82 16.32 -8.59
C SER A 232 6.65 16.50 -9.56
N THR A 233 5.89 17.59 -9.37
CA THR A 233 4.71 17.95 -10.16
C THR A 233 4.62 19.48 -10.32
N VAL A 234 3.57 19.96 -10.98
CA VAL A 234 3.37 21.39 -11.24
C VAL A 234 2.61 22.05 -10.09
N VAL A 235 3.13 23.18 -9.62
CA VAL A 235 2.42 24.11 -8.72
C VAL A 235 1.89 25.29 -9.55
N ILE A 236 0.61 25.63 -9.39
CA ILE A 236 -0.03 26.77 -10.05
C ILE A 236 -0.37 27.79 -8.96
N ASP A 237 0.07 29.04 -9.14
CA ASP A 237 -0.19 30.16 -8.22
C ASP A 237 0.20 29.91 -6.75
N GLY A 238 1.15 29.01 -6.50
CA GLY A 238 1.58 28.63 -5.15
C GLY A 238 0.61 27.70 -4.40
N GLU A 239 -0.44 27.21 -5.07
CA GLU A 239 -1.50 26.42 -4.46
C GLU A 239 -1.28 24.92 -4.62
N ASN A 240 -1.82 24.17 -3.65
CA ASN A 240 -1.83 22.72 -3.72
C ASN A 240 -2.85 22.21 -4.74
N SER A 241 -2.53 21.14 -5.45
CA SER A 241 -3.44 20.39 -6.31
C SER A 241 -4.68 19.91 -5.55
N SER A 242 -4.54 19.67 -4.24
CA SER A 242 -5.62 19.26 -3.35
C SER A 242 -5.52 19.89 -1.97
N GLU A 243 -6.67 20.07 -1.34
CA GLU A 243 -6.79 20.80 -0.08
C GLU A 243 -6.43 19.91 1.11
N VAL A 244 -5.14 19.86 1.44
CA VAL A 244 -4.63 19.24 2.68
C VAL A 244 -4.80 20.24 3.83
N TRP A 245 -5.87 20.09 4.60
CA TRP A 245 -6.23 21.06 5.65
C TRP A 245 -5.88 20.60 7.06
N SER A 246 -5.40 19.35 7.23
CA SER A 246 -4.87 18.85 8.49
C SER A 246 -3.91 17.67 8.26
N GLY A 247 -3.22 17.25 9.32
CA GLY A 247 -2.21 16.20 9.28
C GLY A 247 -2.64 14.84 8.73
N PHE A 248 -3.95 14.59 8.71
CA PHE A 248 -4.62 13.36 8.26
C PHE A 248 -5.92 13.65 7.48
N ARG A 249 -6.08 14.85 6.90
CA ARG A 249 -7.34 15.24 6.25
C ARG A 249 -7.13 15.97 4.95
N VAL A 250 -7.84 15.51 3.92
CA VAL A 250 -7.93 16.15 2.60
C VAL A 250 -9.38 16.49 2.30
N ALA A 251 -9.64 17.72 1.84
CA ALA A 251 -10.96 18.21 1.47
C ALA A 251 -11.18 18.13 -0.04
N ARG A 252 -11.17 19.26 -0.76
CA ARG A 252 -11.28 19.26 -2.23
C ARG A 252 -10.08 18.55 -2.85
N ARG A 253 -10.35 17.67 -3.83
CA ARG A 253 -9.36 16.78 -4.42
C ARG A 253 -9.26 16.99 -5.92
N ALA A 254 -8.03 17.05 -6.42
CA ALA A 254 -7.75 16.95 -7.84
C ALA A 254 -8.28 15.64 -8.40
N LYS A 255 -8.68 15.67 -9.67
CA LYS A 255 -9.08 14.50 -10.44
C LYS A 255 -8.32 14.52 -11.74
N VAL A 256 -7.62 13.43 -12.03
CA VAL A 256 -7.01 13.20 -13.34
C VAL A 256 -8.11 12.77 -14.30
N PHE A 257 -8.16 13.41 -15.48
CA PHE A 257 -9.09 13.07 -16.56
C PHE A 257 -8.37 13.16 -17.89
N ASN A 258 -8.85 12.44 -18.91
CA ASN A 258 -8.27 12.40 -20.25
C ASN A 258 -6.78 12.01 -20.32
N SER A 259 -6.26 11.30 -19.31
CA SER A 259 -4.93 10.70 -19.36
C SER A 259 -4.87 9.67 -20.48
N LYS A 260 -3.85 9.75 -21.33
CA LYS A 260 -3.62 8.83 -22.45
C LYS A 260 -2.14 8.55 -22.57
N ASP A 261 -1.79 7.28 -22.49
CA ASP A 261 -0.44 6.84 -22.78
C ASP A 261 -0.41 5.99 -24.07
N SER A 262 0.77 5.92 -24.69
CA SER A 262 0.99 5.08 -25.87
C SER A 262 2.44 4.64 -25.96
N GLU A 263 2.65 3.44 -26.49
CA GLU A 263 3.96 2.89 -26.80
C GLU A 263 4.01 2.52 -28.28
N GLN A 264 4.85 3.21 -29.04
CA GLN A 264 5.03 2.96 -30.48
C GLN A 264 6.50 3.05 -30.86
N ARG A 265 7.05 1.97 -31.43
CA ARG A 265 8.43 1.91 -31.95
C ARG A 265 9.49 2.39 -30.93
N GLY A 266 9.35 1.97 -29.66
CA GLY A 266 10.26 2.36 -28.58
C GLY A 266 10.08 3.80 -28.06
N LYS A 267 9.12 4.56 -28.59
CA LYS A 267 8.70 5.84 -28.04
C LYS A 267 7.50 5.64 -27.13
N ILE A 268 7.62 6.12 -25.90
CA ILE A 268 6.53 6.15 -24.92
C ILE A 268 6.05 7.60 -24.76
N THR A 269 4.74 7.79 -24.81
CA THR A 269 4.05 9.07 -24.52
C THR A 269 3.08 8.82 -23.37
N LEU A 270 2.96 9.76 -22.45
CA LEU A 270 2.22 9.66 -21.20
C LEU A 270 1.22 10.82 -21.07
#